data_AF-A0A936D9J0-F1
#
_entry.id   AF-A0A936D9J0-F1
#
_cell.length_a   1.000
_cell.length_b   1.000
_cell.length_c   1.000
_cell.angle_alpha   90.00
_cell.angle_beta   90.00
_cell.angle_gamma   90.00
#
_symmetry.space_group_name_H-M   'P 1'
#
loop_
_entity.id
_entity.type
_entity.pdbx_description
1 polymer ?
#
loop_
_entity_poly.entity_id
_entity_poly.type
_entity_poly.pdbx_seq_one_letter_code
_entity_poly.pdbx_strand_id
1 'polypeptide(L)'
;MSSLHFDVHIPYEDTQLTEDELDDSRSFQFFALCREPNRLEVLPNWIGPDDAERALEAGIIDALPDPGATLLGSPAWTPGHDGAVDSCVQIIDPTRLPISCEATVPGVDWDVSAVPAGNYVIRGYTFAPASNLWTSRIGVVQIHDGEPLPVAALVSPVYDAKAFQADGYRVLGCMDGPPGTTVTLQYASTASDDLDDDAAWTTFAEHDASARWIDERLALSADTVYQGLLLRAVARGPDGAQWIAHSPGFVTVYPGDGTSDDPVPAAGADHCDAGGDESGGIGEPIDDTSAGSSTGDAHGDTGGTDPAATRDAAGCACASSRPWAGNSAISAVLMAALLRRRRRRT
;
A
#
# COMPACT_ATOMS: atom_id res chain seq x y z
N MET A 1 -6.36 6.42 -29.30
CA MET A 1 -5.56 6.72 -28.11
C MET A 1 -6.00 5.77 -27.04
N SER A 2 -5.10 4.90 -26.60
CA SER A 2 -5.35 3.99 -25.49
C SER A 2 -4.77 4.67 -24.25
N SER A 3 -5.63 5.02 -23.30
CA SER A 3 -5.22 5.65 -22.04
C SER A 3 -5.68 4.79 -20.88
N LEU A 4 -4.85 4.70 -19.83
CA LEU A 4 -5.18 4.07 -18.56
C LEU A 4 -5.32 5.15 -17.48
N HIS A 5 -6.51 5.22 -16.88
CA HIS A 5 -6.80 6.17 -15.82
C HIS A 5 -6.48 5.63 -14.43
N PHE A 6 -5.87 6.45 -13.58
CA PHE A 6 -5.64 6.18 -12.17
C PHE A 6 -6.33 7.25 -11.29
N ASP A 7 -7.21 6.79 -10.41
CA ASP A 7 -7.68 7.62 -9.29
C ASP A 7 -6.50 7.89 -8.35
N VAL A 8 -6.33 9.15 -7.93
CA VAL A 8 -5.27 9.56 -7.00
C VAL A 8 -5.89 9.96 -5.67
N HIS A 9 -5.33 9.44 -4.58
CA HIS A 9 -5.75 9.77 -3.22
C HIS A 9 -4.54 10.16 -2.37
N ILE A 10 -4.74 11.17 -1.53
CA ILE A 10 -3.76 11.60 -0.54
C ILE A 10 -4.38 11.50 0.86
N PRO A 11 -3.60 11.11 1.88
CA PRO A 11 -4.10 11.05 3.26
C PRO A 11 -4.36 12.44 3.83
N TYR A 12 -3.58 13.45 3.44
CA TYR A 12 -3.74 14.84 3.85
C TYR A 12 -3.08 15.75 2.82
N GLU A 13 -3.45 17.04 2.84
CA GLU A 13 -2.80 18.06 2.02
C GLU A 13 -1.44 18.44 2.62
N ASP A 14 -0.47 18.65 1.76
CA ASP A 14 0.85 19.16 2.12
C ASP A 14 1.32 20.17 1.07
N THR A 15 0.83 21.41 1.20
CA THR A 15 1.11 22.49 0.24
C THR A 15 1.88 23.66 0.85
N GLN A 16 2.22 23.57 2.14
CA GLN A 16 2.91 24.64 2.85
C GLN A 16 4.42 24.46 2.68
N LEU A 17 5.04 25.40 1.97
CA LEU A 17 6.49 25.43 1.76
C LEU A 17 7.16 26.28 2.84
N THR A 18 8.32 25.84 3.31
CA THR A 18 9.23 26.67 4.10
C THR A 18 10.15 27.51 3.21
N GLU A 19 10.83 28.52 3.76
CA GLU A 19 11.68 29.45 3.00
C GLU A 19 12.90 28.78 2.35
N ASP A 20 13.28 27.60 2.83
CA ASP A 20 14.38 26.76 2.37
C ASP A 20 13.97 25.71 1.34
N GLU A 21 12.70 25.68 0.91
CA GLU A 21 12.20 24.76 -0.10
C GLU A 21 12.16 25.38 -1.51
N LEU A 22 12.23 24.53 -2.54
CA LEU A 22 11.95 24.95 -3.92
C LEU A 22 10.44 25.19 -4.12
N ASP A 23 10.10 26.11 -5.03
CA ASP A 23 8.70 26.50 -5.33
C ASP A 23 7.80 25.33 -5.79
N ASP A 24 8.37 24.28 -6.38
CA ASP A 24 7.67 23.07 -6.82
C ASP A 24 7.90 21.86 -5.88
N SER A 25 8.49 22.08 -4.70
CA SER A 25 8.54 21.09 -3.62
C SER A 25 7.13 20.68 -3.19
N ARG A 26 7.03 19.57 -2.46
CA ARG A 26 5.77 19.01 -1.97
C ARG A 26 4.78 18.73 -3.09
N SER A 27 5.33 18.17 -4.14
CA SER A 27 4.59 17.69 -5.29
C SER A 27 4.91 16.22 -5.52
N PHE A 28 4.07 15.54 -6.28
CA PHE A 28 4.32 14.15 -6.66
C PHE A 28 4.14 13.91 -8.15
N GLN A 29 4.76 12.84 -8.61
CA GLN A 29 4.75 12.37 -9.98
C GLN A 29 4.67 10.85 -9.98
N PHE A 30 4.19 10.24 -11.06
CA PHE A 30 4.08 8.79 -11.18
C PHE A 30 4.97 8.22 -12.28
N PHE A 31 5.50 7.04 -11.99
CA PHE A 31 6.39 6.29 -12.86
C PHE A 31 5.89 4.85 -12.96
N ALA A 32 6.06 4.25 -14.13
CA ALA A 32 5.90 2.83 -14.36
C ALA A 32 7.29 2.20 -14.53
N LEU A 33 7.62 1.19 -13.72
CA LEU A 33 8.89 0.48 -13.76
C LEU A 33 8.68 -0.93 -14.32
N CYS A 34 9.55 -1.33 -15.24
CA CYS A 34 9.48 -2.61 -15.97
C CYS A 34 9.89 -3.84 -15.13
N ARG A 35 10.34 -3.65 -13.89
CA ARG A 35 10.61 -4.69 -12.89
C ARG A 35 10.19 -4.21 -11.52
N GLU A 36 9.82 -5.14 -10.65
CA GLU A 36 9.53 -4.82 -9.26
C GLU A 36 10.82 -4.89 -8.42
N PRO A 37 11.32 -3.75 -7.87
CA PRO A 37 12.40 -3.80 -6.91
C PRO A 37 11.98 -4.60 -5.68
N ASN A 38 12.91 -5.35 -5.10
CA ASN A 38 12.64 -6.00 -3.82
C ASN A 38 12.53 -4.92 -2.71
N ARG A 39 11.98 -5.28 -1.54
CA ARG A 39 11.71 -4.31 -0.47
C ARG A 39 12.97 -3.64 0.10
N LEU A 40 14.12 -4.30 0.02
CA LEU A 40 15.41 -3.77 0.51
C LEU A 40 16.17 -2.99 -0.57
N GLU A 41 15.79 -3.14 -1.83
CA GLU A 41 16.31 -2.35 -2.94
C GLU A 41 15.75 -0.92 -2.88
N VAL A 42 16.64 0.04 -2.65
CA VAL A 42 16.29 1.45 -2.56
C VAL A 42 16.34 2.08 -3.94
N LEU A 43 15.23 2.68 -4.37
CA LEU A 43 15.20 3.49 -5.59
C LEU A 43 16.06 4.75 -5.42
N PRO A 44 16.77 5.20 -6.48
CA PRO A 44 17.52 6.44 -6.45
C PRO A 44 16.72 7.63 -5.93
N ASN A 45 17.33 8.45 -5.08
CA ASN A 45 16.66 9.62 -4.47
C ASN A 45 16.26 10.68 -5.50
N TRP A 46 16.91 10.71 -6.67
CA TRP A 46 16.71 11.69 -7.71
C TRP A 46 16.29 11.02 -9.01
N ILE A 47 15.36 11.64 -9.75
CA ILE A 47 14.95 11.14 -11.07
C ILE A 47 16.07 11.33 -12.10
N GLY A 48 16.60 12.55 -12.17
CA GLY A 48 17.68 12.95 -13.07
C GLY A 48 18.52 14.07 -12.46
N PRO A 49 19.55 14.55 -13.19
CA PRO A 49 20.49 15.57 -12.70
C PRO A 49 19.83 16.94 -12.49
N ASP A 50 18.89 17.34 -13.35
CA ASP A 50 18.29 18.69 -13.35
C ASP A 50 17.69 19.07 -11.98
N ASP A 51 16.99 18.14 -11.33
CA ASP A 51 16.41 18.38 -10.00
C ASP A 51 17.47 18.53 -8.91
N ALA A 52 18.53 17.71 -8.99
CA ALA A 52 19.62 17.77 -8.03
C ALA A 52 20.43 19.07 -8.20
N GLU A 53 20.61 19.53 -9.44
CA GLU A 53 21.26 20.81 -9.75
C GLU A 53 20.47 21.99 -9.18
N ARG A 54 19.14 22.00 -9.35
CA ARG A 54 18.27 23.02 -8.73
C ARG A 54 18.35 23.01 -7.21
N ALA A 55 18.37 21.83 -6.59
CA ALA A 55 18.50 21.70 -5.14
C ALA A 55 19.88 22.15 -4.63
N LEU A 56 20.95 21.89 -5.38
CA LEU A 56 22.29 22.37 -5.07
C LEU A 56 22.38 23.89 -5.16
N GLU A 57 21.83 24.50 -6.21
CA GLU A 57 21.81 25.96 -6.39
C GLU A 57 21.05 26.66 -5.25
N ALA A 58 19.96 26.05 -4.79
CA ALA A 58 19.19 26.51 -3.63
C ALA A 58 19.87 26.24 -2.27
N GLY A 59 21.00 25.54 -2.24
CA GLY A 59 21.72 25.19 -1.01
C GLY A 59 21.02 24.14 -0.14
N ILE A 60 20.12 23.34 -0.72
CA ILE A 60 19.39 22.28 -0.01
C ILE A 60 20.26 21.03 0.15
N ILE A 61 21.16 20.79 -0.80
CA ILE A 61 22.15 19.72 -0.76
C ILE A 61 23.56 20.29 -0.90
N ASP A 62 24.55 19.58 -0.37
CA ASP A 62 25.95 20.04 -0.37
C ASP A 62 26.71 19.66 -1.65
N ALA A 63 26.25 18.64 -2.38
CA ALA A 63 26.89 18.11 -3.58
C ALA A 63 25.88 17.41 -4.50
N LEU A 64 26.19 17.38 -5.80
CA LEU A 64 25.43 16.56 -6.75
C LEU A 64 25.63 15.06 -6.47
N PRO A 65 24.59 14.24 -6.69
CA PRO A 65 24.76 12.80 -6.72
C PRO A 65 25.65 12.39 -7.90
N ASP A 66 26.31 11.24 -7.78
CA ASP A 66 26.95 10.62 -8.94
C ASP A 66 25.93 10.41 -10.06
N PRO A 67 26.28 10.55 -11.36
CA PRO A 67 25.32 10.41 -12.45
C PRO A 67 24.56 9.06 -12.44
N GLY A 68 25.24 7.98 -12.06
CA GLY A 68 24.66 6.64 -11.92
C GLY A 68 23.78 6.44 -10.68
N ALA A 69 23.72 7.42 -9.77
CA ALA A 69 22.90 7.43 -8.57
C ALA A 69 21.57 8.18 -8.76
N THR A 70 21.18 8.46 -10.02
CA THR A 70 19.86 8.95 -10.41
C THR A 70 19.05 7.82 -11.07
N LEU A 71 17.72 7.89 -11.05
CA LEU A 71 16.87 6.84 -11.62
C LEU A 71 17.13 6.66 -13.12
N LEU A 72 17.18 7.78 -13.87
CA LEU A 72 17.37 7.76 -15.31
C LEU A 72 18.83 7.52 -15.74
N GLY A 73 19.80 7.79 -14.86
CA GLY A 73 21.23 7.55 -15.11
C GLY A 73 21.74 6.18 -14.62
N SER A 74 20.95 5.47 -13.82
CA SER A 74 21.38 4.23 -13.19
C SER A 74 21.38 3.03 -14.16
N PRO A 75 22.48 2.25 -14.22
CA PRO A 75 22.52 1.02 -15.00
C PRO A 75 21.61 -0.08 -14.44
N ALA A 76 21.14 0.05 -13.20
CA ALA A 76 20.17 -0.91 -12.63
C ALA A 76 18.77 -0.80 -13.27
N TRP A 77 18.53 0.27 -14.03
CA TRP A 77 17.26 0.58 -14.69
C TRP A 77 17.42 0.79 -16.21
N THR A 78 18.64 0.57 -16.73
CA THR A 78 19.00 0.69 -18.14
C THR A 78 19.99 -0.42 -18.55
N PRO A 79 19.71 -1.24 -19.59
CA PRO A 79 18.49 -1.26 -20.40
C PRO A 79 17.30 -1.87 -19.63
N GLY A 80 16.07 -1.62 -20.08
CA GLY A 80 14.86 -2.23 -19.50
C GLY A 80 14.62 -3.67 -19.99
N HIS A 81 13.43 -4.24 -19.73
CA HIS A 81 12.93 -5.58 -20.11
C HIS A 81 13.96 -6.51 -20.78
N ASP A 82 14.80 -7.22 -20.02
CA ASP A 82 15.78 -8.18 -20.53
C ASP A 82 16.70 -7.65 -21.66
N GLY A 83 16.93 -6.34 -21.73
CA GLY A 83 17.68 -5.66 -22.78
C GLY A 83 16.87 -5.30 -24.03
N ALA A 84 15.56 -5.54 -24.06
CA ALA A 84 14.68 -5.32 -25.21
C ALA A 84 14.24 -3.86 -25.38
N VAL A 85 14.35 -3.04 -24.34
CA VAL A 85 14.00 -1.61 -24.38
C VAL A 85 15.10 -0.75 -23.78
N ASP A 86 15.25 0.48 -24.27
CA ASP A 86 16.34 1.37 -23.86
C ASP A 86 16.26 1.78 -22.37
N SER A 87 15.06 1.75 -21.76
CA SER A 87 14.85 2.10 -20.36
C SER A 87 13.74 1.28 -19.70
N CYS A 88 13.97 0.88 -18.45
CA CYS A 88 12.99 0.25 -17.59
C CYS A 88 11.98 1.24 -17.00
N VAL A 89 12.19 2.54 -17.19
CA VAL A 89 11.45 3.62 -16.54
C VAL A 89 10.58 4.32 -17.56
N GLN A 90 9.27 4.39 -17.28
CA GLN A 90 8.30 5.17 -18.04
C GLN A 90 7.73 6.25 -17.14
N ILE A 91 7.75 7.49 -17.61
CA ILE A 91 7.10 8.62 -16.94
C ILE A 91 5.63 8.57 -17.34
N ILE A 92 4.72 8.45 -16.36
CA ILE A 92 3.29 8.38 -16.64
C ILE A 92 2.76 9.75 -17.06
N ASP A 93 3.11 10.78 -16.30
CA ASP A 93 2.84 12.18 -16.59
C ASP A 93 4.10 12.98 -16.20
N PRO A 94 4.70 13.78 -17.11
CA PRO A 94 5.84 14.64 -16.78
C PRO A 94 5.47 15.75 -15.79
N THR A 95 4.19 16.06 -15.62
CA THR A 95 3.69 17.13 -14.74
C THR A 95 3.75 16.67 -13.29
N ARG A 96 4.32 17.52 -12.43
CA ARG A 96 4.22 17.37 -10.98
C ARG A 96 2.90 17.90 -10.47
N LEU A 97 2.23 17.12 -9.65
CA LEU A 97 0.98 17.50 -9.01
C LEU A 97 1.27 17.96 -7.57
N PRO A 98 0.82 19.15 -7.15
CA PRO A 98 0.86 19.53 -5.73
C PRO A 98 0.14 18.49 -4.85
N ILE A 99 0.61 18.28 -3.62
CA ILE A 99 -0.09 17.44 -2.63
C ILE A 99 -1.32 18.17 -2.09
N SER A 100 -2.34 18.35 -2.92
CA SER A 100 -3.62 18.96 -2.55
C SER A 100 -4.80 18.11 -2.99
N CYS A 101 -5.92 18.23 -2.26
CA CYS A 101 -7.12 17.47 -2.58
C CYS A 101 -7.73 17.96 -3.90
N GLU A 102 -7.53 19.24 -4.27
CA GLU A 102 -7.93 19.79 -5.57
C GLU A 102 -7.10 19.21 -6.74
N ALA A 103 -5.78 19.16 -6.62
CA ALA A 103 -4.89 18.69 -7.68
C ALA A 103 -5.04 17.19 -7.98
N THR A 104 -5.55 16.42 -7.01
CA THR A 104 -5.76 14.97 -7.13
C THR A 104 -7.12 14.60 -7.73
N VAL A 105 -8.11 15.51 -7.74
CA VAL A 105 -9.47 15.24 -8.28
C VAL A 105 -9.45 14.72 -9.71
N PRO A 106 -8.65 15.27 -10.66
CA PRO A 106 -8.66 14.80 -12.03
C PRO A 106 -8.09 13.38 -12.21
N GLY A 107 -7.40 12.84 -11.19
CA GLY A 107 -6.60 11.63 -11.35
C GLY A 107 -5.42 11.83 -12.30
N VAL A 108 -4.87 10.73 -12.79
CA VAL A 108 -3.79 10.73 -13.80
C VAL A 108 -4.13 9.79 -14.94
N ASP A 109 -4.02 10.28 -16.16
CA ASP A 109 -4.20 9.51 -17.38
C ASP A 109 -2.84 9.14 -17.98
N TRP A 110 -2.57 7.84 -18.10
CA TRP A 110 -1.37 7.32 -18.72
C TRP A 110 -1.64 6.97 -20.19
N ASP A 111 -1.05 7.72 -21.13
CA ASP A 111 -1.06 7.33 -22.54
C ASP A 111 -0.15 6.11 -22.75
N VAL A 112 -0.78 4.94 -22.91
CA VAL A 112 -0.09 3.66 -23.10
C VAL A 112 0.14 3.32 -24.56
N SER A 113 -0.20 4.22 -25.50
CA SER A 113 -0.13 3.92 -26.94
C SER A 113 1.29 3.75 -27.48
N ALA A 114 2.29 4.34 -26.83
CA ALA A 114 3.71 4.20 -27.16
C ALA A 114 4.49 3.41 -26.11
N VAL A 115 3.81 2.87 -25.10
CA VAL A 115 4.46 2.10 -24.04
C VAL A 115 4.67 0.67 -24.54
N PRO A 116 5.90 0.13 -24.46
CA PRO A 116 6.15 -1.25 -24.85
C PRO A 116 5.28 -2.25 -24.11
N ALA A 117 4.98 -3.39 -24.75
CA ALA A 117 4.35 -4.50 -24.05
C ALA A 117 5.25 -4.99 -22.90
N GLY A 118 4.65 -5.31 -21.76
CA GLY A 118 5.36 -5.67 -20.55
C GLY A 118 4.51 -5.60 -19.29
N ASN A 119 5.10 -6.07 -18.19
CA ASN A 119 4.57 -5.88 -16.86
C ASN A 119 5.22 -4.65 -16.22
N TYR A 120 4.42 -3.84 -15.53
CA TYR A 120 4.86 -2.58 -14.94
C TYR A 120 4.34 -2.43 -13.52
N VAL A 121 5.22 -2.09 -12.57
CA VAL A 121 4.79 -1.61 -11.25
C VAL A 121 4.73 -0.09 -11.24
N ILE A 122 3.74 0.45 -10.54
CA ILE A 122 3.58 1.91 -10.44
C ILE A 122 4.26 2.40 -9.16
N ARG A 123 5.02 3.49 -9.29
CA ARG A 123 5.69 4.19 -8.20
C ARG A 123 5.27 5.65 -8.21
N GLY A 124 4.83 6.14 -7.06
CA GLY A 124 4.70 7.57 -6.80
C GLY A 124 6.02 8.11 -6.28
N TYR A 125 6.49 9.21 -6.84
CA TYR A 125 7.65 9.95 -6.40
C TYR A 125 7.18 11.26 -5.78
N THR A 126 7.52 11.51 -4.53
CA THR A 126 7.33 12.80 -3.88
C THR A 126 8.61 13.61 -4.02
N PHE A 127 8.51 14.75 -4.69
CA PHE A 127 9.58 15.72 -4.80
C PHE A 127 9.56 16.62 -3.57
N ALA A 128 10.52 16.38 -2.68
CA ALA A 128 10.82 17.17 -1.51
C ALA A 128 12.35 17.08 -1.34
N PRO A 129 13.15 17.94 -2.00
CA PRO A 129 14.59 17.77 -2.20
C PRO A 129 15.43 17.29 -1.01
N ALA A 130 15.11 17.71 0.22
CA ALA A 130 15.80 17.26 1.44
C ALA A 130 15.53 15.78 1.80
N SER A 131 14.43 15.22 1.31
CA SER A 131 13.94 13.88 1.60
C SER A 131 12.95 13.41 0.51
N ASN A 132 13.41 13.25 -0.75
CA ASN A 132 12.53 12.71 -1.79
C ASN A 132 12.09 11.29 -1.41
N LEU A 133 10.85 10.93 -1.74
CA LEU A 133 10.27 9.65 -1.32
C LEU A 133 9.68 8.88 -2.49
N TRP A 134 9.82 7.57 -2.41
CA TRP A 134 9.16 6.63 -3.32
C TRP A 134 8.09 5.85 -2.59
N THR A 135 6.88 5.85 -3.15
CA THR A 135 5.74 5.09 -2.65
C THR A 135 5.29 4.08 -3.69
N SER A 136 5.05 2.84 -3.28
CA SER A 136 4.60 1.79 -4.17
C SER A 136 3.08 1.72 -4.23
N ARG A 137 2.52 1.64 -5.44
CA ARG A 137 1.15 1.13 -5.63
C ARG A 137 1.20 -0.40 -5.60
N ILE A 138 0.31 -1.02 -4.84
CA ILE A 138 0.16 -2.48 -4.85
C ILE A 138 -0.40 -2.93 -6.21
N GLY A 139 0.18 -4.00 -6.75
CA GLY A 139 -0.27 -4.62 -7.99
C GLY A 139 0.55 -4.22 -9.22
N VAL A 140 0.29 -4.95 -10.29
CA VAL A 140 1.02 -4.82 -11.56
C VAL A 140 0.04 -4.37 -12.65
N VAL A 141 0.50 -3.50 -13.54
CA VAL A 141 -0.18 -3.16 -14.79
C VAL A 141 0.48 -3.94 -15.91
N GLN A 142 -0.32 -4.66 -16.68
CA GLN A 142 0.18 -5.39 -17.84
C GLN A 142 -0.27 -4.70 -19.12
N ILE A 143 0.67 -4.45 -20.02
CA ILE A 143 0.45 -3.92 -21.37
C ILE A 143 0.80 -5.04 -22.34
N HIS A 144 -0.15 -5.45 -23.18
CA HIS A 144 0.05 -6.54 -24.13
C HIS A 144 -0.90 -6.42 -25.33
N ASP A 145 -0.42 -6.82 -26.51
CA ASP A 145 -1.18 -6.84 -27.77
C ASP A 145 -1.62 -8.28 -28.11
N GLY A 146 -2.40 -8.92 -27.25
CA GLY A 146 -2.89 -10.29 -27.48
C GLY A 146 -3.04 -11.11 -26.21
N GLU A 147 -2.36 -12.26 -26.16
CA GLU A 147 -2.28 -13.08 -24.94
C GLU A 147 -1.57 -12.30 -23.82
N PRO A 148 -1.98 -12.49 -22.54
CA PRO A 148 -1.32 -11.86 -21.40
C PRO A 148 0.13 -12.35 -21.28
N LEU A 149 0.97 -11.62 -20.54
CA LEU A 149 2.29 -12.08 -20.12
C LEU A 149 2.20 -12.81 -18.78
N PRO A 150 3.12 -13.72 -18.44
CA PRO A 150 3.16 -14.29 -17.09
C PRO A 150 3.37 -13.17 -16.06
N VAL A 151 2.51 -13.11 -15.05
CA VAL A 151 2.53 -12.06 -14.03
C VAL A 151 1.97 -12.56 -12.71
N ALA A 152 2.49 -12.02 -11.62
CA ALA A 152 1.95 -12.18 -10.28
C ALA A 152 2.03 -10.83 -9.54
N ALA A 153 1.21 -10.66 -8.51
CA ALA A 153 1.31 -9.56 -7.57
C ALA A 153 0.97 -10.06 -6.18
N LEU A 154 1.84 -9.79 -5.21
CA LEU A 154 1.58 -10.07 -3.80
C LEU A 154 0.97 -8.83 -3.13
N VAL A 155 -0.10 -9.03 -2.36
CA VAL A 155 -0.78 -7.95 -1.62
C VAL A 155 -0.59 -8.08 -0.11
N SER A 156 0.06 -9.15 0.37
CA SER A 156 0.38 -9.33 1.77
C SER A 156 1.82 -9.78 1.97
N PRO A 157 2.51 -9.30 3.00
CA PRO A 157 2.10 -8.18 3.85
C PRO A 157 2.01 -6.84 3.11
N VAL A 158 0.99 -6.03 3.43
CA VAL A 158 0.90 -4.62 2.96
C VAL A 158 1.94 -3.75 3.67
N TYR A 159 2.13 -4.01 4.96
CA TYR A 159 3.15 -3.43 5.84
C TYR A 159 3.79 -4.56 6.64
N ASP A 160 4.93 -4.28 7.26
CA ASP A 160 5.66 -5.28 8.06
C ASP A 160 4.71 -5.98 9.06
N ALA A 161 4.57 -7.28 8.86
CA ALA A 161 3.62 -8.10 9.60
C ALA A 161 4.33 -8.92 10.67
N LYS A 162 3.55 -9.30 11.69
CA LYS A 162 3.99 -10.27 12.70
C LYS A 162 3.28 -11.60 12.42
N ALA A 163 4.02 -12.69 12.49
CA ALA A 163 3.48 -14.04 12.43
C ALA A 163 4.02 -14.87 13.59
N PHE A 164 3.24 -15.84 14.04
CA PHE A 164 3.64 -16.78 15.08
C PHE A 164 3.92 -18.14 14.45
N GLN A 165 4.97 -18.80 14.91
CA GLN A 165 5.48 -20.04 14.31
C GLN A 165 4.39 -21.11 14.16
N ALA A 166 3.57 -21.33 15.19
CA ALA A 166 2.52 -22.35 15.19
C ALA A 166 1.38 -22.02 14.23
N ASP A 167 1.15 -20.74 13.95
CA ASP A 167 0.12 -20.29 13.03
C ASP A 167 0.62 -20.23 11.60
N GLY A 168 1.89 -19.93 11.35
CA GLY A 168 2.33 -19.59 10.01
C GLY A 168 1.80 -18.23 9.54
N TYR A 169 1.86 -17.97 8.24
CA TYR A 169 1.43 -16.70 7.66
C TYR A 169 0.60 -16.88 6.39
N ARG A 170 -0.47 -16.10 6.26
CA ARG A 170 -1.34 -16.13 5.07
C ARG A 170 -0.83 -15.16 4.02
N VAL A 171 -0.44 -15.70 2.86
CA VAL A 171 0.05 -15.01 1.68
C VAL A 171 -1.09 -14.84 0.68
N LEU A 172 -1.32 -13.61 0.25
CA LEU A 172 -2.38 -13.21 -0.66
C LEU A 172 -1.80 -12.52 -1.88
N GLY A 173 -2.45 -12.72 -3.01
CA GLY A 173 -2.06 -12.10 -4.27
C GLY A 173 -2.99 -12.44 -5.42
N CYS A 174 -2.61 -11.99 -6.60
CA CYS A 174 -3.23 -12.38 -7.86
C CYS A 174 -2.16 -12.79 -8.87
N MET A 175 -2.58 -13.50 -9.90
CA MET A 175 -1.72 -13.96 -10.98
C MET A 175 -2.49 -14.08 -12.29
N ASP A 176 -1.77 -13.90 -13.39
CA ASP A 176 -2.27 -14.06 -14.75
C ASP A 176 -1.12 -14.54 -15.65
N GLY A 177 -1.46 -15.01 -16.84
CA GLY A 177 -0.51 -15.41 -17.86
C GLY A 177 -1.12 -16.34 -18.91
N PRO A 178 -0.36 -16.64 -19.98
CA PRO A 178 -0.79 -17.60 -20.98
C PRO A 178 -1.13 -18.97 -20.37
N PRO A 179 -1.92 -19.81 -21.06
CA PRO A 179 -2.13 -21.19 -20.62
C PRO A 179 -0.80 -21.92 -20.40
N GLY A 180 -0.64 -22.54 -19.22
CA GLY A 180 0.61 -23.19 -18.80
C GLY A 180 1.55 -22.30 -17.99
N THR A 181 1.17 -21.06 -17.67
CA THR A 181 1.92 -20.24 -16.71
C THR A 181 1.87 -20.84 -15.32
N THR A 182 3.05 -20.98 -14.71
CA THR A 182 3.23 -21.42 -13.32
C THR A 182 3.70 -20.26 -12.46
N VAL A 183 3.20 -20.17 -11.22
CA VAL A 183 3.65 -19.21 -10.21
C VAL A 183 4.23 -19.95 -9.02
N THR A 184 5.51 -19.72 -8.74
CA THR A 184 6.23 -20.30 -7.59
C THR A 184 6.33 -19.26 -6.49
N LEU A 185 5.80 -19.56 -5.30
CA LEU A 185 5.91 -18.69 -4.12
C LEU A 185 7.12 -19.08 -3.29
N GLN A 186 7.90 -18.08 -2.92
CA GLN A 186 9.18 -18.26 -2.22
C GLN A 186 9.34 -17.26 -1.08
N TYR A 187 10.18 -17.61 -0.12
CA TYR A 187 10.62 -16.71 0.94
C TYR A 187 12.13 -16.74 1.12
N ALA A 188 12.69 -15.65 1.63
CA ALA A 188 14.10 -15.54 2.04
C ALA A 188 14.19 -14.75 3.34
N SER A 189 15.24 -14.98 4.14
CA SER A 189 15.51 -14.16 5.32
C SER A 189 16.03 -12.78 4.89
N THR A 190 15.56 -11.72 5.53
CA THR A 190 16.11 -10.36 5.38
C THR A 190 17.57 -10.27 5.82
N ALA A 191 18.08 -11.25 6.55
CA ALA A 191 19.48 -11.35 6.95
C ALA A 191 20.37 -12.08 5.91
N SER A 192 19.80 -12.51 4.78
CA SER A 192 20.57 -13.11 3.69
C SER A 192 21.36 -12.05 2.95
N ASP A 193 22.66 -12.28 2.75
CA ASP A 193 23.55 -11.35 2.03
C ASP A 193 23.34 -11.41 0.50
N ASP A 194 22.77 -12.51 -0.02
CA ASP A 194 22.65 -12.81 -1.45
C ASP A 194 21.19 -12.86 -1.95
N LEU A 195 20.37 -11.86 -1.62
CA LEU A 195 18.95 -11.84 -2.03
C LEU A 195 18.73 -11.78 -3.55
N ASP A 196 19.76 -11.44 -4.32
CA ASP A 196 19.76 -11.47 -5.77
C ASP A 196 20.01 -12.89 -6.35
N ASP A 197 20.51 -13.82 -5.54
CA ASP A 197 20.72 -15.22 -5.93
C ASP A 197 19.46 -16.05 -5.63
N ASP A 198 18.96 -16.78 -6.63
CA ASP A 198 17.86 -17.73 -6.46
C ASP A 198 18.12 -18.80 -5.38
N ALA A 199 19.39 -19.09 -5.09
CA ALA A 199 19.79 -20.01 -4.02
C ALA A 199 19.41 -19.52 -2.60
N ALA A 200 19.23 -18.21 -2.41
CA ALA A 200 18.80 -17.64 -1.13
C ALA A 200 17.30 -17.86 -0.85
N TRP A 201 16.52 -18.27 -1.86
CA TRP A 201 15.07 -18.33 -1.81
C TRP A 201 14.56 -19.76 -1.63
N THR A 202 13.73 -19.97 -0.61
CA THR A 202 13.07 -21.24 -0.33
C THR A 202 11.66 -21.26 -0.90
N THR A 203 11.36 -22.26 -1.73
CA THR A 203 10.02 -22.47 -2.29
C THR A 203 9.09 -23.08 -1.26
N PHE A 204 7.87 -22.56 -1.14
CA PHE A 204 6.86 -23.10 -0.22
C PHE A 204 5.53 -23.46 -0.90
N ALA A 205 5.23 -22.92 -2.09
CA ALA A 205 4.04 -23.27 -2.85
C ALA A 205 4.25 -23.05 -4.35
N GLU A 206 3.45 -23.75 -5.16
CA GLU A 206 3.39 -23.61 -6.61
C GLU A 206 1.93 -23.60 -7.08
N HIS A 207 1.64 -22.77 -8.06
CA HIS A 207 0.30 -22.61 -8.62
C HIS A 207 0.32 -22.60 -10.14
N ASP A 208 -0.81 -22.99 -10.72
CA ASP A 208 -1.15 -22.66 -12.09
C ASP A 208 -1.88 -21.30 -12.12
N ALA A 209 -1.49 -20.41 -13.03
CA ALA A 209 -2.05 -19.06 -13.13
C ALA A 209 -3.55 -19.04 -13.46
N SER A 210 -4.13 -20.15 -13.94
CA SER A 210 -5.58 -20.29 -14.14
C SER A 210 -6.39 -20.17 -12.85
N ALA A 211 -5.78 -20.34 -11.67
CA ALA A 211 -6.45 -20.10 -10.39
C ALA A 211 -6.69 -18.59 -10.12
N ARG A 212 -5.97 -17.69 -10.82
CA ARG A 212 -6.07 -16.20 -10.77
C ARG A 212 -5.73 -15.54 -9.44
N TRP A 213 -5.84 -16.26 -8.33
CA TRP A 213 -5.68 -15.78 -6.98
C TRP A 213 -4.68 -16.64 -6.21
N ILE A 214 -3.89 -15.97 -5.37
CA ILE A 214 -3.02 -16.59 -4.39
C ILE A 214 -3.69 -16.43 -3.03
N ASP A 215 -3.89 -17.54 -2.34
CA ASP A 215 -4.35 -17.62 -0.96
C ASP A 215 -3.68 -18.81 -0.32
N GLU A 216 -2.44 -18.61 0.11
CA GLU A 216 -1.58 -19.66 0.60
C GLU A 216 -1.17 -19.47 2.05
N ARG A 217 -0.93 -20.58 2.74
CA ARG A 217 -0.40 -20.54 4.10
C ARG A 217 1.06 -20.95 4.10
N LEU A 218 1.93 -19.98 4.33
CA LEU A 218 3.34 -20.22 4.60
C LEU A 218 3.48 -20.89 5.97
N ALA A 219 3.91 -22.15 5.97
CA ALA A 219 4.30 -22.85 7.18
C ALA A 219 5.65 -22.29 7.69
N LEU A 220 5.70 -21.93 8.97
CA LEU A 220 6.90 -21.38 9.60
C LEU A 220 7.58 -22.46 10.45
N SER A 221 8.90 -22.55 10.34
CA SER A 221 9.71 -23.53 11.08
C SER A 221 10.48 -22.86 12.22
N ALA A 222 11.09 -23.67 13.09
CA ALA A 222 11.94 -23.16 14.17
C ALA A 222 13.10 -22.30 13.63
N ASP A 223 13.59 -22.60 12.43
CA ASP A 223 14.70 -21.88 11.79
C ASP A 223 14.28 -20.49 11.30
N THR A 224 12.97 -20.25 11.13
CA THR A 224 12.43 -18.94 10.75
C THR A 224 12.15 -18.03 11.94
N VAL A 225 12.18 -18.55 13.17
CA VAL A 225 11.86 -17.76 14.38
C VAL A 225 12.88 -16.63 14.57
N TYR A 226 12.38 -15.44 14.90
CA TYR A 226 13.11 -14.17 15.01
C TYR A 226 13.74 -13.67 13.70
N GLN A 227 13.38 -14.26 12.55
CA GLN A 227 13.78 -13.75 11.24
C GLN A 227 12.71 -12.79 10.70
N GLY A 228 13.16 -11.81 9.91
CA GLY A 228 12.30 -11.13 8.94
C GLY A 228 12.29 -11.93 7.64
N LEU A 229 11.13 -12.22 7.09
CA LEU A 229 10.97 -12.97 5.85
C LEU A 229 10.47 -12.05 4.73
N LEU A 230 11.24 -11.97 3.65
CA LEU A 230 10.80 -11.41 2.38
C LEU A 230 10.03 -12.49 1.62
N LEU A 231 8.96 -12.10 0.93
CA LEU A 231 8.19 -12.99 0.07
C LEU A 231 8.33 -12.54 -1.37
N ARG A 232 8.40 -13.51 -2.28
CA ARG A 232 8.31 -13.25 -3.72
C ARG A 232 7.46 -14.30 -4.43
N ALA A 233 6.92 -13.92 -5.58
CA ALA A 233 6.22 -14.79 -6.50
C ALA A 233 6.92 -14.74 -7.86
N VAL A 234 7.36 -15.90 -8.37
CA VAL A 234 8.02 -16.03 -9.67
C VAL A 234 7.02 -16.65 -10.65
N ALA A 235 6.47 -15.82 -11.55
CA ALA A 235 5.60 -16.27 -12.63
C ALA A 235 6.43 -16.62 -13.87
N ARG A 236 6.25 -17.81 -14.42
CA ARG A 236 6.94 -18.30 -15.62
C ARG A 236 5.95 -18.75 -16.67
N GLY A 237 6.07 -18.20 -17.87
CA GLY A 237 5.31 -18.58 -19.04
C GLY A 237 5.87 -19.84 -19.71
N PRO A 238 5.07 -20.51 -20.56
CA PRO A 238 5.51 -21.71 -21.30
C PRO A 238 6.61 -21.42 -22.34
N ASP A 239 6.77 -20.16 -22.74
CA ASP A 239 7.80 -19.65 -23.64
C ASP A 239 9.10 -19.27 -22.92
N GLY A 240 9.14 -19.38 -21.58
CA GLY A 240 10.27 -18.99 -20.75
C GLY A 240 10.24 -17.54 -20.28
N ALA A 241 9.26 -16.72 -20.68
CA ALA A 241 9.10 -15.38 -20.14
C ALA A 241 8.87 -15.44 -18.62
N GLN A 242 9.44 -14.49 -17.89
CA GLN A 242 9.41 -14.50 -16.42
C GLN A 242 9.03 -13.12 -15.85
N TRP A 243 8.30 -13.15 -14.74
CA TRP A 243 8.06 -11.99 -13.88
C TRP A 243 8.32 -12.35 -12.42
N ILE A 244 8.99 -11.48 -11.68
CA ILE A 244 9.21 -11.62 -10.24
C ILE A 244 8.47 -10.49 -9.54
N ALA A 245 7.53 -10.84 -8.69
CA ALA A 245 6.83 -9.91 -7.81
C ALA A 245 7.31 -10.07 -6.37
N HIS A 246 7.35 -8.99 -5.61
CA HIS A 246 7.75 -8.99 -4.21
C HIS A 246 6.59 -8.55 -3.32
N SER A 247 6.55 -9.03 -2.07
CA SER A 247 5.59 -8.50 -1.10
C SER A 247 5.93 -7.05 -0.72
N PRO A 248 4.94 -6.17 -0.52
CA PRO A 248 5.18 -4.79 -0.10
C PRO A 248 5.89 -4.63 1.26
N GLY A 249 5.67 -5.56 2.19
CA GLY A 249 6.37 -5.64 3.47
C GLY A 249 7.13 -6.95 3.66
N PHE A 250 7.69 -7.15 4.86
CA PHE A 250 8.22 -8.44 5.31
C PHE A 250 7.42 -9.01 6.49
N VAL A 251 7.66 -10.28 6.82
CA VAL A 251 7.02 -10.97 7.96
C VAL A 251 8.05 -11.23 9.04
N THR A 252 7.90 -10.64 10.22
CA THR A 252 8.69 -10.98 11.41
C THR A 252 8.05 -12.16 12.13
N VAL A 253 8.83 -13.22 12.33
CA VAL A 253 8.34 -14.46 12.95
C VAL A 253 8.66 -14.50 14.44
N TYR A 254 7.68 -14.82 15.25
CA TYR A 254 7.79 -15.02 16.70
C TYR A 254 7.51 -16.48 17.07
N PRO A 255 8.08 -16.99 18.18
CA PRO A 255 7.75 -18.34 18.66
C PRO A 255 6.31 -18.41 19.19
N GLY A 256 5.76 -19.61 19.28
CA GLY A 256 4.43 -19.85 19.86
C GLY A 256 3.28 -19.70 18.86
N ASP A 257 2.07 -19.49 19.38
CA ASP A 257 0.78 -19.39 18.66
C ASP A 257 0.09 -18.03 18.85
N GLY A 258 0.83 -17.03 19.31
CA GLY A 258 0.30 -15.69 19.56
C GLY A 258 -0.65 -15.56 20.74
N THR A 259 -0.97 -16.66 21.43
CA THR A 259 -1.67 -16.61 22.70
C THR A 259 -0.63 -16.37 23.80
N SER A 260 -0.71 -15.22 24.49
CA SER A 260 0.13 -15.02 25.66
C SER A 260 -0.49 -15.75 26.84
N ASP A 261 0.26 -16.69 27.43
CA ASP A 261 -0.01 -17.18 28.80
C ASP A 261 0.34 -16.12 29.87
N ASP A 262 0.89 -14.98 29.45
CA ASP A 262 1.12 -13.86 30.34
C ASP A 262 -0.22 -13.38 30.91
N PRO A 263 -0.32 -13.22 32.25
CA PRO A 263 -1.52 -12.67 32.85
C PRO A 263 -1.77 -11.32 32.21
N VAL A 264 -2.97 -11.14 31.63
CA VAL A 264 -3.49 -9.83 31.25
C VAL A 264 -3.15 -8.90 32.41
N PRO A 265 -2.33 -7.84 32.20
CA PRO A 265 -2.05 -6.90 33.27
C PRO A 265 -3.41 -6.47 33.80
N ALA A 266 -3.66 -6.71 35.10
CA ALA A 266 -4.89 -6.24 35.73
C ALA A 266 -5.05 -4.79 35.32
N ALA A 267 -6.21 -4.42 34.76
CA ALA A 267 -6.47 -3.10 34.20
C ALA A 267 -5.82 -2.03 35.09
N GLY A 268 -4.66 -1.55 34.67
CA GLY A 268 -3.98 -0.47 35.35
C GLY A 268 -4.91 0.72 35.25
N ALA A 269 -5.08 1.46 36.36
CA ALA A 269 -5.91 2.65 36.37
C ALA A 269 -5.70 3.45 35.09
N ASP A 270 -6.78 3.68 34.34
CA ASP A 270 -6.77 4.36 33.05
C ASP A 270 -5.91 5.62 33.15
N HIS A 271 -4.82 5.66 32.39
CA HIS A 271 -3.89 6.78 32.38
C HIS A 271 -4.47 8.02 31.64
N CYS A 272 -5.79 8.03 31.45
CA CYS A 272 -6.57 9.11 30.84
C CYS A 272 -7.49 9.83 31.84
N ASP A 273 -7.48 9.48 33.13
CA ASP A 273 -8.15 10.26 34.17
C ASP A 273 -7.24 11.37 34.75
N ALA A 274 -6.51 12.04 33.85
CA ALA A 274 -5.84 13.31 34.15
C ALA A 274 -6.84 14.45 33.91
N GLY A 275 -7.89 14.48 34.73
CA GLY A 275 -8.98 15.44 34.64
C GLY A 275 -9.39 15.98 36.00
N GLY A 276 -8.71 17.02 36.47
CA GLY A 276 -9.29 18.03 37.37
C GLY A 276 -8.91 17.93 38.85
N ASP A 277 -7.82 18.59 39.24
CA ASP A 277 -7.87 19.90 39.94
C ASP A 277 -6.49 20.21 40.55
N GLU A 278 -5.59 20.76 39.73
CA GLU A 278 -4.42 21.47 40.23
C GLU A 278 -4.79 22.93 40.48
N SER A 279 -5.37 23.22 41.65
CA SER A 279 -5.26 24.53 42.27
C SER A 279 -4.39 24.39 43.52
N GLY A 280 -3.24 25.07 43.49
CA GLY A 280 -2.09 24.79 44.35
C GLY A 280 -2.24 25.16 45.83
N GLY A 281 -1.25 24.72 46.62
CA GLY A 281 -1.12 25.15 48.01
C GLY A 281 -0.14 24.32 48.82
N ILE A 282 1.01 24.93 49.11
CA ILE A 282 2.03 24.51 50.07
C ILE A 282 1.44 24.49 51.49
N GLY A 283 1.63 23.41 52.27
CA GLY A 283 1.54 23.42 53.74
C GLY A 283 0.59 22.37 54.37
N GLU A 284 1.18 21.39 55.06
CA GLU A 284 0.55 20.54 56.11
C GLU A 284 -0.10 21.39 57.25
N PRO A 285 -0.86 20.85 58.26
CA PRO A 285 -1.05 19.43 58.65
C PRO A 285 -2.47 18.97 59.12
N ILE A 286 -2.62 17.64 59.22
CA ILE A 286 -3.30 16.80 60.26
C ILE A 286 -4.83 16.89 60.50
N ASP A 287 -5.43 15.68 60.53
CA ASP A 287 -6.64 15.14 61.23
C ASP A 287 -7.76 16.09 61.70
N ASP A 288 -9.03 15.76 61.37
CA ASP A 288 -9.85 14.81 62.15
C ASP A 288 -11.35 14.88 61.75
N THR A 289 -12.02 13.72 61.80
CA THR A 289 -13.46 13.47 62.06
C THR A 289 -14.62 13.93 61.14
N SER A 290 -15.53 12.94 60.92
CA SER A 290 -17.02 13.01 60.80
C SER A 290 -17.67 13.67 59.56
N ALA A 291 -18.90 13.36 59.12
CA ALA A 291 -19.89 12.29 59.29
C ALA A 291 -21.08 12.64 58.36
N GLY A 292 -21.92 11.63 58.02
CA GLY A 292 -23.32 11.82 57.61
C GLY A 292 -23.56 11.99 56.10
N SER A 293 -24.11 11.00 55.40
CA SER A 293 -25.55 10.65 55.33
C SER A 293 -26.43 11.73 54.70
N SER A 294 -26.93 11.51 53.48
CA SER A 294 -28.37 11.30 53.25
C SER A 294 -28.72 11.14 51.76
N THR A 295 -29.66 10.20 51.58
CA THR A 295 -30.54 9.84 50.47
C THR A 295 -31.12 10.97 49.60
N GLY A 296 -31.37 10.64 48.32
CA GLY A 296 -32.32 11.34 47.45
C GLY A 296 -32.63 10.55 46.17
N ASP A 297 -33.88 10.06 46.08
CA ASP A 297 -34.43 9.16 45.06
C ASP A 297 -34.68 9.78 43.66
N ALA A 298 -34.77 8.85 42.70
CA ALA A 298 -35.64 8.81 41.51
C ALA A 298 -35.47 9.83 40.38
N HIS A 299 -35.24 9.36 39.14
CA HIS A 299 -36.28 9.03 38.14
C HIS A 299 -35.65 8.90 36.73
N GLY A 300 -36.12 7.95 35.92
CA GLY A 300 -35.98 8.03 34.45
C GLY A 300 -35.30 6.85 33.77
N ASP A 301 -36.08 5.78 33.57
CA ASP A 301 -35.81 4.68 32.64
C ASP A 301 -36.23 5.11 31.22
N THR A 302 -35.31 5.11 30.25
CA THR A 302 -35.61 4.90 28.81
C THR A 302 -34.36 4.41 28.09
N GLY A 303 -34.41 3.17 27.62
CA GLY A 303 -33.37 2.55 26.81
C GLY A 303 -33.20 3.14 25.41
N GLY A 304 -32.08 2.79 24.78
CA GLY A 304 -31.82 3.11 23.37
C GLY A 304 -30.38 2.83 22.95
N THR A 305 -30.17 1.62 22.44
CA THR A 305 -29.30 1.24 21.30
C THR A 305 -27.85 1.74 21.21
N ASP A 306 -26.93 0.77 21.14
CA ASP A 306 -25.56 0.87 20.64
C ASP A 306 -25.40 1.82 19.43
N PRO A 307 -24.30 2.59 19.37
CA PRO A 307 -23.69 2.96 18.11
C PRO A 307 -22.39 2.19 17.89
N ALA A 308 -22.46 1.41 16.82
CA ALA A 308 -21.40 0.91 15.99
C ALA A 308 -20.15 1.82 15.88
N ALA A 309 -19.01 1.13 15.85
CA ALA A 309 -17.70 1.56 15.38
C ALA A 309 -17.71 2.74 14.38
N THR A 310 -17.21 3.88 14.82
CA THR A 310 -16.67 4.92 13.96
C THR A 310 -15.35 4.41 13.38
N ARG A 311 -15.34 4.14 12.06
CA ARG A 311 -14.10 4.13 11.28
C ARG A 311 -13.70 5.58 11.06
N ASP A 312 -12.64 6.01 11.72
CA ASP A 312 -11.91 7.21 11.33
C ASP A 312 -11.25 6.95 9.97
N ALA A 313 -11.90 7.39 8.90
CA ALA A 313 -11.27 7.57 7.61
C ALA A 313 -10.53 8.92 7.64
N ALA A 314 -9.32 8.94 8.20
CA ALA A 314 -8.44 10.09 8.23
C ALA A 314 -7.71 10.26 6.87
N GLY A 315 -8.48 10.46 5.80
CA GLY A 315 -7.95 10.68 4.45
C GLY A 315 -8.88 11.57 3.65
N CYS A 316 -8.35 12.37 2.72
CA CYS A 316 -9.12 12.97 1.63
C CYS A 316 -9.65 11.84 0.72
N ALA A 317 -10.63 11.10 1.22
CA ALA A 317 -11.53 10.31 0.41
C ALA A 317 -12.41 11.30 -0.33
N CYS A 318 -11.87 11.91 -1.38
CA CYS A 318 -12.65 12.48 -2.45
C CYS A 318 -13.47 11.32 -3.01
N ALA A 319 -14.65 11.13 -2.44
CA ALA A 319 -15.62 10.17 -2.90
C ALA A 319 -16.00 10.60 -4.32
N SER A 320 -15.30 10.05 -5.32
CA SER A 320 -15.92 9.84 -6.61
C SER A 320 -17.11 8.94 -6.30
N SER A 321 -18.29 9.56 -6.24
CA SER A 321 -19.55 8.88 -6.10
C SER A 321 -19.68 7.92 -7.29
N ARG A 322 -19.22 6.67 -7.12
CA ARG A 322 -19.67 5.59 -7.98
C ARG A 322 -21.18 5.51 -7.75
N PRO A 323 -22.02 5.70 -8.78
CA PRO A 323 -23.37 5.16 -8.71
C PRO A 323 -23.18 3.65 -8.57
N TRP A 324 -23.44 3.15 -7.37
CA TRP A 324 -23.70 1.75 -7.11
C TRP A 324 -24.64 1.26 -8.23
N ALA A 325 -24.13 0.35 -9.08
CA ALA A 325 -24.93 -0.36 -10.07
C ALA A 325 -25.88 -1.30 -9.30
N GLY A 326 -26.99 -0.72 -8.84
CA GLY A 326 -28.02 -1.38 -8.07
C GLY A 326 -29.23 -1.63 -8.95
N ASN A 327 -29.32 -2.83 -9.50
CA ASN A 327 -30.57 -3.49 -9.86
C ASN A 327 -31.59 -2.68 -10.68
N SER A 328 -31.21 -2.23 -11.88
CA SER A 328 -32.17 -1.71 -12.89
C SER A 328 -33.11 -2.80 -13.46
N ALA A 329 -32.93 -4.07 -13.10
CA ALA A 329 -33.77 -5.17 -13.59
C ALA A 329 -35.15 -5.27 -12.88
N ILE A 330 -35.33 -4.66 -11.70
CA ILE A 330 -36.60 -4.77 -10.94
C ILE A 330 -37.61 -3.69 -11.34
N SER A 331 -37.15 -2.50 -11.75
CA SER A 331 -38.02 -1.39 -12.18
C SER A 331 -38.70 -1.64 -13.54
N ALA A 332 -38.07 -2.39 -14.45
CA ALA A 332 -38.67 -2.75 -15.73
C ALA A 332 -39.81 -3.79 -15.59
N VAL A 333 -39.73 -4.68 -14.60
CA VAL A 333 -40.76 -5.73 -14.36
C VAL A 333 -42.01 -5.14 -13.70
N LEU A 334 -41.87 -4.14 -12.84
CA LEU A 334 -43.01 -3.46 -12.20
C LEU A 334 -43.80 -2.56 -13.17
N MET A 335 -43.13 -1.89 -14.12
CA MET A 335 -43.80 -1.10 -15.17
C MET A 335 -44.54 -1.98 -16.20
N ALA A 336 -43.98 -3.14 -16.57
CA ALA A 336 -44.65 -4.09 -17.46
C ALA A 336 -45.90 -4.72 -16.80
N ALA A 337 -45.87 -4.99 -15.50
CA ALA A 337 -47.02 -5.53 -14.76
C ALA A 337 -48.17 -4.52 -14.63
N LEU A 338 -47.88 -3.23 -14.47
CA LEU A 338 -48.90 -2.17 -14.40
C LEU A 338 -49.56 -1.88 -15.75
N LEU A 339 -48.80 -1.95 -16.85
CA LEU A 339 -49.36 -1.81 -18.20
C LEU A 339 -50.24 -3.00 -18.61
N ARG A 340 -49.93 -4.21 -18.14
CA ARG A 340 -50.74 -5.41 -18.42
C ARG A 340 -52.07 -5.41 -17.65
N ARG A 341 -52.14 -4.76 -16.48
CA ARG A 341 -53.37 -4.65 -15.68
C ARG A 341 -54.37 -3.63 -16.25
N ARG A 342 -53.90 -2.61 -16.98
CA ARG A 342 -54.76 -1.60 -17.61
C ARG A 342 -55.46 -2.08 -18.89
N ARG A 343 -54.92 -3.07 -19.59
CA ARG A 343 -55.51 -3.66 -20.81
C ARG A 343 -56.61 -4.71 -20.58
N ARG A 344 -56.92 -5.06 -19.34
CA ARG A 344 -58.00 -6.03 -18.99
C ARG A 344 -59.27 -5.39 -18.42
N ARG A 345 -59.42 -4.06 -18.50
CA ARG A 345 -60.60 -3.33 -18.01
C ARG A 345 -61.24 -2.39 -19.05
N THR A 346 -61.06 -2.70 -20.32
CA THR A 346 -61.83 -2.12 -21.44
C THR A 346 -62.32 -3.24 -22.32
#